data_AF-A0A537NNY0-F1
#
_entry.id   AF-A0A537NNY0-F1
#
_cell.length_a   1.000
_cell.length_b   1.000
_cell.length_c   1.000
_cell.angle_alpha   90.00
_cell.angle_beta   90.00
_cell.angle_gamma   90.00
#
_symmetry.space_group_name_H-M   'P 1'
#
loop_
_entity.id
_entity.type
_entity.pdbx_description
1 polymer ?
#
loop_
_entity_poly.entity_id
_entity_poly.type
_entity_poly.pdbx_seq_one_letter_code
_entity_poly.pdbx_strand_id
1 'polypeptide(L)'
;MSDKEHIWIPKLKQQLADKKIDRREFVRYASLLGMSSGTAYMWAGKITGEPLAPPAMAAEMPKGGVLKIAQRIPKIDNPHTFSWVYDSNVVRQVCGYLTRTGVDNVTRPHLCEKWEASEDLKTWTLHIRKDAKWHKGDDFTAEHAAWNIKHCLDPKVGSSVVGLMKGYMLKEIDTRTKDD
;
A
#
# COMPACT_ATOMS: atom_id res chain seq x y z
N MET A 1 -12.38 14.39 49.83
CA MET A 1 -11.42 14.76 48.76
C MET A 1 -11.83 16.14 48.28
N SER A 2 -10.92 17.12 48.27
CA SER A 2 -11.26 18.52 47.99
C SER A 2 -11.50 18.69 46.48
N ASP A 3 -12.75 18.95 46.07
CA ASP A 3 -13.20 19.38 44.72
C ASP A 3 -12.66 20.76 44.32
N LYS A 4 -11.36 21.01 44.52
CA LYS A 4 -10.75 22.31 44.20
C LYS A 4 -9.94 22.19 42.92
N GLU A 5 -10.44 22.86 41.89
CA GLU A 5 -9.72 23.15 40.65
C GLU A 5 -8.33 23.75 40.98
N HIS A 6 -7.30 23.31 40.26
CA HIS A 6 -5.93 23.77 40.48
C HIS A 6 -5.83 25.30 40.32
N ILE A 7 -5.10 25.99 41.22
CA ILE A 7 -5.04 27.46 41.34
C ILE A 7 -4.69 28.22 40.04
N TRP A 8 -3.99 27.56 39.12
CA TRP A 8 -3.56 28.14 37.83
C TRP A 8 -4.60 27.97 36.71
N ILE A 9 -5.60 27.11 36.86
CA ILE A 9 -6.60 26.88 35.82
C ILE A 9 -7.42 28.15 35.50
N PRO A 10 -7.87 28.96 36.47
CA PRO A 10 -8.55 30.23 36.17
C PRO A 10 -7.67 31.17 35.32
N LYS A 11 -6.36 31.22 35.59
CA LYS A 11 -5.42 32.03 34.79
C LYS A 11 -5.28 31.51 33.37
N LEU A 12 -5.21 30.19 33.18
CA LEU A 12 -5.18 29.58 31.84
C LEU A 12 -6.47 29.86 31.06
N LYS A 13 -7.63 29.80 31.71
CA LYS A 13 -8.92 30.15 31.09
C LYS A 13 -8.91 31.61 30.62
N GLN A 14 -8.41 32.54 31.45
CA GLN A 14 -8.27 33.95 31.07
C GLN A 14 -7.28 34.15 29.93
N GLN A 15 -6.13 33.47 29.96
CA GLN A 15 -5.12 33.58 28.88
C GLN A 15 -5.67 33.07 27.54
N LEU A 16 -6.51 32.03 27.55
CA LEU A 16 -7.20 31.55 26.35
C LEU A 16 -8.24 32.58 25.87
N ALA A 17 -9.02 33.16 26.79
CA ALA A 17 -9.99 34.21 26.45
C ALA A 17 -9.32 35.47 25.88
N ASP A 18 -8.18 35.86 26.44
CA ASP A 18 -7.34 36.97 25.96
C ASP A 18 -6.56 36.65 24.67
N LYS A 19 -6.67 35.42 24.14
CA LYS A 19 -5.89 34.92 22.99
C LYS A 19 -4.36 34.98 23.18
N LYS A 20 -3.88 34.92 24.42
CA LYS A 20 -2.44 34.86 24.77
C LYS A 20 -1.85 33.47 24.63
N ILE A 21 -2.69 32.44 24.70
CA ILE A 21 -2.34 31.04 24.43
C ILE A 21 -3.36 30.46 23.46
N ASP A 22 -2.94 29.50 22.66
CA ASP A 22 -3.85 28.79 21.77
C ASP A 22 -4.62 27.66 22.49
N ARG A 23 -5.63 27.12 21.82
CA ARG A 23 -6.45 26.01 22.33
C ARG A 23 -5.61 24.76 22.69
N ARG A 24 -4.55 24.46 21.93
CA ARG A 24 -3.69 23.29 22.16
C ARG A 24 -2.82 23.50 23.39
N GLU A 25 -2.29 24.70 23.57
CA GLU A 25 -1.54 25.11 24.75
C GLU A 25 -2.39 25.07 26.01
N PHE A 26 -3.63 25.59 25.94
CA PHE A 26 -4.58 25.47 27.06
C PHE A 26 -4.82 24.01 27.45
N VAL A 27 -5.11 23.12 26.49
CA VAL A 27 -5.36 21.69 26.77
C VAL A 27 -4.12 21.03 27.37
N ARG A 28 -2.92 21.31 26.83
CA ARG A 28 -1.66 20.77 27.36
C ARG A 28 -1.42 21.18 28.80
N TYR A 29 -1.54 22.48 29.10
CA TYR A 29 -1.28 22.98 30.45
C TYR A 29 -2.38 22.61 31.44
N ALA A 30 -3.65 22.63 31.03
CA ALA A 30 -4.75 22.20 31.89
C ALA A 30 -4.61 20.70 32.25
N SER A 31 -4.24 19.86 31.27
CA SER A 31 -4.00 18.44 31.52
C SER A 31 -2.77 18.18 32.40
N LEU A 32 -1.70 18.97 32.26
CA LEU A 32 -0.55 18.91 33.17
C LEU A 32 -0.94 19.24 34.62
N LEU A 33 -1.90 20.14 34.81
CA LEU A 33 -2.41 20.56 36.11
C LEU A 33 -3.53 19.64 36.66
N GLY A 34 -3.73 18.46 36.06
CA GLY A 34 -4.65 17.44 36.55
C GLY A 34 -6.08 17.53 35.99
N MET A 35 -6.36 18.41 35.03
CA MET A 35 -7.64 18.42 34.33
C MET A 35 -7.71 17.27 33.32
N SER A 36 -8.78 16.46 33.34
CA SER A 36 -8.97 15.45 32.31
C SER A 36 -9.00 16.08 30.91
N SER A 37 -8.48 15.39 29.90
CA SER A 37 -8.46 15.90 28.52
C SER A 37 -9.87 16.25 28.01
N GLY A 38 -10.89 15.45 28.37
CA GLY A 38 -12.29 15.73 28.01
C GLY A 38 -12.81 17.04 28.60
N THR A 39 -12.52 17.28 29.89
CA THR A 39 -12.89 18.54 30.57
C THR A 39 -12.12 19.74 30.01
N ALA A 40 -10.83 19.57 29.67
CA ALA A 40 -10.01 20.61 29.08
C ALA A 40 -10.52 21.02 27.69
N TYR A 41 -10.88 20.05 26.85
CA TYR A 41 -11.47 20.33 25.54
C TYR A 41 -12.86 20.99 25.65
N MET A 42 -13.67 20.61 26.63
CA MET A 42 -14.96 21.26 26.90
C MET A 42 -14.78 22.74 27.29
N TRP A 43 -13.87 23.04 28.21
CA TRP A 43 -13.59 24.42 28.62
C TRP A 43 -13.02 25.25 27.49
N ALA A 44 -12.09 24.69 26.72
CA ALA A 44 -11.53 25.38 25.58
C ALA A 44 -12.63 25.77 24.57
N GLY A 45 -13.53 24.83 24.25
CA GLY A 45 -14.64 25.12 23.33
C GLY A 45 -15.65 26.14 23.88
N LYS A 46 -15.93 26.13 25.20
CA LYS A 46 -16.77 27.16 25.83
C LYS A 46 -16.15 28.56 25.75
N ILE A 47 -14.82 28.66 25.89
CA ILE A 47 -14.11 29.95 25.90
C ILE A 47 -13.93 30.50 24.49
N THR A 48 -13.59 29.64 23.53
CA THR A 48 -13.31 30.07 22.15
C THR A 48 -14.56 30.09 21.26
N GLY A 49 -15.66 29.47 21.69
CA GLY A 49 -16.84 29.24 20.86
C GLY A 49 -16.62 28.17 19.78
N GLU A 50 -15.48 27.48 19.79
CA GLU A 50 -15.16 26.45 18.82
C GLU A 50 -15.63 25.06 19.30
N PRO A 51 -16.19 24.23 18.43
CA PRO A 51 -16.62 22.90 18.82
C PRO A 51 -15.45 22.00 19.23
N LEU A 52 -15.77 21.04 20.11
CA LEU A 52 -14.83 20.10 20.74
C LEU A 52 -14.04 19.29 19.70
N ALA A 53 -14.64 19.05 18.54
CA ALA A 53 -13.97 18.73 17.29
C ALA A 53 -14.67 19.52 16.18
N PRO A 54 -13.98 19.91 15.11
CA PRO A 54 -14.67 20.27 13.88
C PRO A 54 -15.64 19.14 13.52
N PRO A 55 -16.83 19.43 12.95
CA PRO A 55 -17.63 18.37 12.36
C PRO A 55 -16.70 17.57 11.43
N ALA A 56 -16.81 16.24 11.48
CA ALA A 56 -16.10 15.37 10.56
C ALA A 56 -16.65 15.63 9.16
N MET A 57 -16.18 16.69 8.51
CA MET A 57 -16.35 16.87 7.09
C MET A 57 -15.53 15.75 6.45
N ALA A 58 -16.16 14.99 5.56
CA ALA A 58 -15.42 14.10 4.68
C ALA A 58 -14.36 14.96 3.98
N ALA A 59 -13.13 14.89 4.46
CA ALA A 59 -12.04 15.61 3.84
C ALA A 59 -11.96 15.08 2.41
N GLU A 60 -12.00 15.98 1.42
CA GLU A 60 -11.62 15.61 0.07
C GLU A 60 -10.24 14.97 0.18
N MET A 61 -10.12 13.71 -0.26
CA MET A 61 -8.84 13.02 -0.21
C MET A 61 -7.82 13.90 -0.95
N PRO A 62 -6.70 14.28 -0.31
CA PRO A 62 -5.71 15.13 -0.95
C PRO A 62 -5.28 14.49 -2.28
N LYS A 63 -5.42 15.24 -3.37
CA LYS A 63 -4.98 14.78 -4.70
C LYS A 63 -3.45 14.88 -4.78
N GLY A 64 -2.80 13.72 -4.82
CA GLY A 64 -1.34 13.63 -4.86
C GLY A 64 -0.67 13.67 -3.49
N GLY A 65 0.66 13.81 -3.48
CA GLY A 65 1.49 13.83 -2.27
C GLY A 65 2.56 12.75 -2.25
N VAL A 66 3.32 12.73 -1.15
CA VAL A 66 4.40 11.75 -0.94
C VAL A 66 3.91 10.67 0.03
N LEU A 67 3.72 9.46 -0.49
CA LEU A 67 3.49 8.29 0.34
C LEU A 67 4.82 7.79 0.90
N LYS A 68 4.96 7.79 2.23
CA LYS A 68 6.13 7.24 2.92
C LYS A 68 5.82 5.82 3.41
N ILE A 69 6.60 4.85 2.94
CA ILE A 69 6.48 3.43 3.33
C ILE A 69 7.79 3.00 3.98
N ALA A 70 7.70 2.33 5.13
CA ALA A 70 8.86 1.72 5.79
C ALA A 70 8.83 0.20 5.59
N GLN A 71 9.92 -0.38 5.09
CA GLN A 71 10.11 -1.82 4.95
C GLN A 71 11.61 -2.17 4.96
N ARG A 72 11.93 -3.45 5.12
CA ARG A 72 13.28 -3.96 4.86
C ARG A 72 13.57 -3.84 3.36
N ILE A 73 14.75 -3.31 3.02
CA ILE A 73 15.19 -3.15 1.62
C ILE A 73 16.34 -4.14 1.37
N PRO A 74 16.09 -5.26 0.68
CA PRO A 74 17.16 -6.13 0.19
C PRO A 74 17.80 -5.54 -1.07
N LYS A 75 18.86 -6.19 -1.57
CA LYS A 75 19.40 -5.90 -2.90
C LYS A 75 18.36 -6.23 -3.96
N ILE A 76 18.05 -5.26 -4.81
CA ILE A 76 17.17 -5.43 -5.97
C ILE A 76 18.05 -5.56 -7.22
N ASP A 77 18.16 -6.75 -7.81
CA ASP A 77 18.90 -6.97 -9.06
C ASP A 77 18.03 -7.48 -10.21
N ASN A 78 17.47 -8.67 -10.07
CA ASN A 78 16.70 -9.35 -11.09
C ASN A 78 15.29 -9.65 -10.58
N PRO A 79 14.23 -9.08 -11.20
CA PRO A 79 12.85 -9.35 -10.77
C PRO A 79 12.43 -10.83 -10.85
N HIS A 80 13.14 -11.63 -11.64
CA HIS A 80 12.85 -13.05 -11.79
C HIS A 80 13.37 -13.92 -10.63
N THR A 81 14.27 -13.43 -9.78
CA THR A 81 14.86 -14.19 -8.67
C THR A 81 14.28 -13.79 -7.31
N PHE A 82 13.27 -12.91 -7.29
CA PHE A 82 12.63 -12.48 -6.05
C PHE A 82 11.96 -13.64 -5.32
N SER A 83 12.07 -13.63 -4.00
CA SER A 83 11.52 -14.69 -3.14
C SER A 83 10.64 -14.13 -2.02
N TRP A 84 10.61 -12.81 -1.82
CA TRP A 84 9.85 -12.20 -0.73
C TRP A 84 8.98 -11.02 -1.17
N VAL A 85 8.05 -10.66 -0.28
CA VAL A 85 7.06 -9.60 -0.50
C VAL A 85 7.71 -8.23 -0.64
N TYR A 86 8.79 -7.96 0.08
CA TYR A 86 9.46 -6.66 0.05
C TYR A 86 10.13 -6.37 -1.30
N ASP A 87 10.69 -7.37 -1.99
CA ASP A 87 11.24 -7.21 -3.34
C ASP A 87 10.11 -6.82 -4.32
N SER A 88 9.01 -7.55 -4.21
CA SER A 88 7.81 -7.33 -5.02
C SER A 88 7.21 -5.94 -4.80
N ASN A 89 7.20 -5.43 -3.57
CA ASN A 89 6.66 -4.10 -3.26
C ASN A 89 7.38 -2.98 -4.03
N VAL A 90 8.69 -3.10 -4.21
CA VAL A 90 9.51 -2.13 -4.95
C VAL A 90 9.20 -2.21 -6.44
N VAL A 91 9.25 -3.41 -7.04
CA VAL A 91 9.10 -3.56 -8.49
C VAL A 91 7.65 -3.37 -8.97
N ARG A 92 6.65 -3.58 -8.12
CA ARG A 92 5.23 -3.27 -8.40
C ARG A 92 4.97 -1.80 -8.77
N GLN A 93 5.91 -0.89 -8.48
CA GLN A 93 5.79 0.52 -8.83
C GLN A 93 6.22 0.80 -10.29
N VAL A 94 6.99 -0.09 -10.90
CA VAL A 94 7.62 0.12 -12.23
C VAL A 94 7.29 -0.96 -13.24
N CYS A 95 6.84 -2.14 -12.81
CA CYS A 95 6.42 -3.23 -13.69
C CYS A 95 4.91 -3.48 -13.58
N GLY A 96 4.27 -3.69 -14.73
CA GLY A 96 2.85 -4.05 -14.82
C GLY A 96 2.63 -5.56 -14.79
N TYR A 97 1.44 -5.97 -14.36
CA TYR A 97 0.97 -7.36 -14.41
C TYR A 97 0.19 -7.67 -15.68
N LEU A 98 0.15 -8.94 -16.11
CA LEU A 98 -0.82 -9.34 -17.14
C LEU A 98 -2.27 -9.20 -16.61
N THR A 99 -2.53 -9.73 -15.43
CA THR A 99 -3.81 -9.63 -14.70
C THR A 99 -3.57 -9.16 -13.26
N ARG A 100 -4.59 -8.58 -12.62
CA ARG A 100 -4.49 -8.14 -11.21
C ARG A 100 -5.69 -8.59 -10.39
N THR A 101 -5.41 -9.26 -9.28
CA THR A 101 -6.42 -9.64 -8.29
C THR A 101 -6.62 -8.49 -7.30
N GLY A 102 -7.88 -8.07 -7.14
CA GLY A 102 -8.27 -7.01 -6.21
C GLY A 102 -8.36 -7.49 -4.76
N VAL A 103 -8.63 -6.55 -3.85
CA VAL A 103 -8.87 -6.84 -2.42
C VAL A 103 -10.14 -7.67 -2.17
N ASP A 104 -11.01 -7.73 -3.17
CA ASP A 104 -12.22 -8.54 -3.21
C ASP A 104 -11.99 -9.94 -3.80
N ASN A 105 -10.73 -10.32 -4.03
CA ASN A 105 -10.33 -11.57 -4.66
C ASN A 105 -10.83 -11.77 -6.10
N VAL A 106 -11.27 -10.69 -6.77
CA VAL A 106 -11.66 -10.75 -8.18
C VAL A 106 -10.47 -10.38 -9.06
N THR A 107 -10.08 -11.30 -9.94
CA THR A 107 -9.04 -11.10 -10.94
C THR A 107 -9.56 -10.29 -12.12
N ARG A 108 -8.84 -9.23 -12.49
CA ARG A 108 -9.21 -8.27 -13.53
C ARG A 108 -8.11 -8.10 -14.58
N PRO A 109 -8.46 -7.67 -15.79
CA PRO A 109 -7.49 -7.27 -16.82
C PRO A 109 -6.52 -6.18 -16.32
N HIS A 110 -5.26 -6.26 -16.76
CA HIS A 110 -4.27 -5.20 -16.54
C HIS A 110 -3.49 -4.92 -17.85
N LEU A 111 -2.36 -5.58 -18.11
CA LEU A 111 -1.69 -5.53 -19.42
C LEU A 111 -2.37 -6.43 -20.46
N CYS A 112 -3.11 -7.45 -20.03
CA CYS A 112 -4.10 -8.09 -20.90
C CYS A 112 -5.42 -7.32 -20.88
N GLU A 113 -6.18 -7.34 -21.98
CA GLU A 113 -7.55 -6.79 -22.05
C GLU A 113 -8.60 -7.85 -21.68
N LYS A 114 -8.35 -9.11 -22.03
CA LYS A 114 -9.20 -10.27 -21.70
C LYS A 114 -8.40 -11.56 -21.80
N TRP A 115 -9.01 -12.65 -21.33
CA TRP A 115 -8.49 -13.99 -21.48
C TRP A 115 -9.61 -15.01 -21.68
N GLU A 116 -9.28 -16.11 -22.32
CA GLU A 116 -10.22 -17.18 -22.65
C GLU A 116 -9.57 -18.52 -22.24
N ALA A 117 -10.34 -19.39 -21.60
CA ALA A 117 -9.90 -20.74 -21.25
C ALA A 117 -10.51 -21.76 -22.21
N SER A 118 -9.74 -22.77 -22.59
CA SER A 118 -10.27 -23.95 -23.28
C SER A 118 -11.22 -24.73 -22.38
N GLU A 119 -12.06 -25.57 -22.98
CA GLU A 119 -13.03 -26.40 -22.24
C GLU A 119 -12.37 -27.30 -21.19
N ASP A 120 -11.17 -27.80 -21.46
CA ASP A 120 -10.39 -28.64 -20.55
C ASP A 120 -9.55 -27.84 -19.52
N LEU A 121 -9.60 -26.50 -19.57
CA LEU A 121 -8.86 -25.57 -18.73
C LEU A 121 -7.33 -25.68 -18.82
N LYS A 122 -6.79 -26.40 -19.82
CA LYS A 122 -5.35 -26.58 -20.02
C LYS A 122 -4.72 -25.54 -20.93
N THR A 123 -5.53 -24.83 -21.70
CA THR A 123 -5.07 -23.78 -22.62
C THR A 123 -5.74 -22.46 -22.25
N TRP A 124 -4.93 -21.43 -22.08
CA TRP A 124 -5.40 -20.07 -21.79
C TRP A 124 -4.87 -19.12 -22.86
N THR A 125 -5.80 -18.44 -23.55
CA THR A 125 -5.49 -17.40 -24.54
C THR A 125 -5.54 -16.05 -23.86
N LEU A 126 -4.42 -15.34 -23.81
CA LEU A 126 -4.30 -14.00 -23.23
C LEU A 126 -4.27 -12.96 -24.35
N HIS A 127 -5.19 -12.00 -24.34
CA HIS A 127 -5.22 -10.91 -25.31
C HIS A 127 -4.51 -9.69 -24.73
N ILE A 128 -3.36 -9.30 -25.31
CA ILE A 128 -2.58 -8.15 -24.84
C ILE A 128 -3.21 -6.84 -25.33
N ARG A 129 -3.23 -5.84 -24.45
CA ARG A 129 -3.69 -4.49 -24.79
C ARG A 129 -2.84 -3.86 -25.89
N LYS A 130 -3.49 -3.20 -26.83
CA LYS A 130 -2.82 -2.50 -27.94
C LYS A 130 -2.22 -1.14 -27.56
N ASP A 131 -2.66 -0.57 -26.44
CA ASP A 131 -2.19 0.73 -25.92
C ASP A 131 -1.07 0.59 -24.88
N ALA A 132 -0.68 -0.64 -24.54
CA ALA A 132 0.39 -0.89 -23.59
C ALA A 132 1.76 -0.56 -24.21
N LYS A 133 2.52 0.30 -23.53
CA LYS A 133 3.83 0.76 -23.96
C LYS A 133 4.85 0.63 -22.84
N TRP A 134 6.08 0.34 -23.21
CA TRP A 134 7.23 0.49 -22.34
C TRP A 134 7.49 1.97 -22.05
N HIS A 135 8.20 2.26 -20.95
CA HIS A 135 8.54 3.65 -20.58
C HIS A 135 9.33 4.41 -21.66
N LYS A 136 10.06 3.69 -22.52
CA LYS A 136 10.79 4.27 -23.66
C LYS A 136 9.88 4.63 -24.86
N GLY A 137 8.63 4.16 -24.86
CA GLY A 137 7.63 4.40 -25.91
C GLY A 137 7.35 3.21 -26.83
N ASP A 138 8.22 2.19 -26.81
CA ASP A 138 8.06 0.95 -27.58
C ASP A 138 6.81 0.19 -27.17
N ASP A 139 6.16 -0.49 -28.12
CA ASP A 139 4.94 -1.27 -27.84
C ASP A 139 5.23 -2.51 -26.98
N PHE A 140 4.35 -2.79 -26.03
CA PHE A 140 4.32 -4.05 -25.31
C PHE A 140 3.50 -5.06 -26.10
N THR A 141 4.08 -6.24 -26.38
CA THR A 141 3.50 -7.25 -27.29
C THR A 141 3.37 -8.60 -26.59
N ALA A 142 2.60 -9.51 -27.20
CA ALA A 142 2.47 -10.88 -26.72
C ALA A 142 3.81 -11.63 -26.68
N GLU A 143 4.77 -11.28 -27.54
CA GLU A 143 6.11 -11.87 -27.55
C GLU A 143 6.89 -11.52 -26.27
N HIS A 144 6.77 -10.28 -25.79
CA HIS A 144 7.39 -9.87 -24.53
C HIS A 144 6.80 -10.65 -23.34
N ALA A 145 5.48 -10.81 -23.30
CA ALA A 145 4.82 -11.62 -22.28
C ALA A 145 5.25 -13.09 -22.34
N ALA A 146 5.30 -13.67 -23.54
CA ALA A 146 5.73 -15.05 -23.75
C ALA A 146 7.21 -15.26 -23.38
N TRP A 147 8.07 -14.32 -23.74
CA TRP A 147 9.48 -14.32 -23.34
C TRP A 147 9.61 -14.32 -21.82
N ASN A 148 8.88 -13.44 -21.13
CA ASN A 148 8.94 -13.31 -19.68
C ASN A 148 8.51 -14.60 -18.95
N ILE A 149 7.45 -15.25 -19.43
CA ILE A 149 7.00 -16.55 -18.88
C ILE A 149 8.06 -17.62 -19.12
N LYS A 150 8.61 -17.73 -20.34
CA LYS A 150 9.66 -18.70 -20.65
C LYS A 150 10.92 -18.47 -19.82
N HIS A 151 11.33 -17.21 -19.65
CA HIS A 151 12.50 -16.84 -18.87
C HIS A 151 12.33 -17.20 -17.40
N CYS A 152 11.16 -16.93 -16.81
CA CYS A 152 10.83 -17.38 -15.45
C CYS A 152 10.91 -18.90 -15.26
N LEU A 153 10.67 -19.68 -16.32
CA LEU A 153 10.65 -21.15 -16.27
C LEU A 153 12.01 -21.79 -16.60
N ASP A 154 12.98 -21.01 -17.10
CA ASP A 154 14.32 -21.51 -17.39
C ASP A 154 15.07 -21.81 -16.07
N PRO A 155 15.51 -23.05 -15.83
CA PRO A 155 16.25 -23.41 -14.62
C PRO A 155 17.48 -22.55 -14.38
N LYS A 156 18.14 -22.05 -15.44
CA LYS A 156 19.34 -21.21 -15.33
C LYS A 156 19.07 -19.85 -14.68
N VAL A 157 17.82 -19.40 -14.68
CA VAL A 157 17.43 -18.14 -14.06
C VAL A 157 17.36 -18.27 -12.54
N GLY A 158 17.13 -19.48 -12.02
CA GLY A 158 16.99 -19.71 -10.57
C GLY A 158 15.74 -19.05 -9.99
N SER A 159 14.66 -18.93 -10.78
CA SER A 159 13.42 -18.30 -10.35
C SER A 159 12.68 -19.16 -9.32
N SER A 160 12.24 -18.53 -8.24
CA SER A 160 11.43 -19.18 -7.20
C SER A 160 10.05 -19.64 -7.72
N VAL A 161 9.56 -19.05 -8.81
CA VAL A 161 8.23 -19.35 -9.37
C VAL A 161 8.15 -20.74 -9.99
N VAL A 162 9.30 -21.31 -10.39
CA VAL A 162 9.36 -22.66 -10.98
C VAL A 162 8.71 -23.68 -10.06
N GLY A 163 8.95 -23.59 -8.74
CA GLY A 163 8.33 -24.49 -7.76
C GLY A 163 6.80 -24.45 -7.75
N LEU A 164 6.20 -23.28 -8.04
CA LEU A 164 4.74 -23.10 -8.12
C LEU A 164 4.15 -23.52 -9.46
N MET A 165 4.91 -23.35 -10.55
CA MET A 165 4.43 -23.56 -11.92
C MET A 165 4.75 -24.94 -12.50
N LYS A 166 5.70 -25.67 -11.91
CA LYS A 166 6.21 -26.94 -12.44
C LYS A 166 5.11 -27.91 -12.84
N GLY A 167 4.09 -28.07 -12.01
CA GLY A 167 3.03 -29.06 -12.20
C GLY A 167 2.09 -28.83 -13.40
N TYR A 168 2.07 -27.63 -13.98
CA TYR A 168 1.16 -27.30 -15.10
C TYR A 168 1.83 -26.56 -16.26
N MET A 169 3.02 -25.97 -16.06
CA MET A 169 3.76 -25.30 -17.13
C MET A 169 4.95 -26.11 -17.66
N LEU A 170 5.42 -27.12 -16.93
CA LEU A 170 6.58 -27.93 -17.30
C LEU A 170 6.21 -29.40 -17.42
N LYS A 171 6.91 -30.10 -18.33
CA LYS A 171 6.86 -31.57 -18.41
C LYS A 171 8.10 -32.11 -17.73
N GLU A 172 7.91 -32.89 -16.67
CA GLU A 172 9.01 -33.67 -16.10
C GLU A 172 9.35 -34.81 -17.06
N ILE A 173 10.61 -34.85 -17.49
CA ILE A 173 11.16 -35.94 -18.28
C ILE A 173 12.24 -36.56 -17.40
N ASP A 174 12.04 -37.81 -16.98
CA ASP A 174 13.07 -38.57 -16.29
C ASP A 174 14.20 -38.87 -17.28
N THR A 175 15.31 -38.17 -17.14
CA THR A 175 16.50 -38.34 -17.99
C THR A 175 17.37 -39.52 -17.54
N ARG A 176 17.02 -40.20 -16.43
CA ARG A 176 17.84 -41.21 -15.73
C ARG A 176 19.23 -40.73 -15.32
N THR A 177 19.47 -39.44 -15.42
CA THR A 177 20.65 -38.73 -14.90
C THR A 177 20.22 -37.92 -13.70
N LYS A 178 20.96 -38.08 -12.59
CA LYS A 178 20.75 -37.27 -11.40
C LYS A 178 21.47 -35.94 -11.62
N ASP A 179 20.75 -34.82 -11.51
CA ASP A 179 21.39 -33.52 -11.38
C ASP A 179 22.04 -33.46 -9.98
N ASP A 180 23.38 -33.41 -9.95
CA ASP A 180 24.22 -33.32 -8.74
C ASP A 180 24.14 -31.95 -8.07
#